data_AF-A0A969E3G2-F1
#
_entry.id   AF-A0A969E3G2-F1
#
_cell.length_a   1.000
_cell.length_b   1.000
_cell.length_c   1.000
_cell.angle_alpha   90.00
_cell.angle_beta   90.00
_cell.angle_gamma   90.00
#
_symmetry.space_group_name_H-M   'P 1'
#
loop_
_entity.id
_entity.type
_entity.pdbx_description
1 polymer ?
#
loop_
_entity_poly.entity_id
_entity_poly.type
_entity_poly.pdbx_seq_one_letter_code
_entity_poly.pdbx_strand_id
1 'polypeptide(L)'
;MLAQYSSPALFLTDDVKKIPNSAALIEKYRNFNIEYAISNTGEFLKLGNVQQIREMLAEFFDAVYATNTQTELSDAVLLNLEQMMTSETYLTEGIFQELRLFHQFHGNEYTLDSRQEYDTQLANMLDPAGAPIPAKASLSVGLPTTQICVIEHAMQPDSAIMHQMTLDFVKKMSEGAITVENSGKVQFDVRDKGRFIYHVRSGWLIELDKHRLTSIEGQKRDDFIKMRLLDNDGSF
;
A
#
# COMPACT_ATOMS: atom_id res chain seq x y z
N MET A 1 21.92 4.77 1.17
CA MET A 1 21.66 4.67 2.64
C MET A 1 20.91 3.38 2.89
N LEU A 2 21.21 2.63 3.96
CA LEU A 2 20.43 1.45 4.37
C LEU A 2 19.46 1.87 5.45
N ALA A 3 18.18 1.56 5.25
CA ALA A 3 17.11 1.84 6.20
C ALA A 3 16.40 0.54 6.57
N GLN A 4 15.90 0.48 7.80
CA GLN A 4 15.10 -0.62 8.32
C GLN A 4 13.73 -0.08 8.69
N TYR A 5 12.70 -0.83 8.32
CA TYR A 5 11.32 -0.52 8.67
C TYR A 5 10.67 -1.75 9.31
N SER A 6 10.13 -1.55 10.50
CA SER A 6 9.34 -2.55 11.22
C SER A 6 7.86 -2.15 11.09
N SER A 7 7.10 -2.87 10.26
CA SER A 7 5.65 -2.68 10.19
C SER A 7 4.95 -3.70 11.06
N PRO A 8 4.26 -3.29 12.14
CA PRO A 8 3.35 -4.18 12.84
C PRO A 8 2.08 -4.47 12.00
N ALA A 9 1.82 -3.74 10.91
CA ALA A 9 0.50 -3.67 10.28
C ALA A 9 0.38 -4.35 8.91
N LEU A 10 1.49 -4.81 8.31
CA LEU A 10 1.51 -5.19 6.89
C LEU A 10 0.54 -6.34 6.54
N PHE A 11 0.03 -7.09 7.53
CA PHE A 11 -0.96 -8.16 7.33
C PHE A 11 -2.00 -8.29 8.45
N LEU A 12 -2.20 -7.28 9.32
CA LEU A 12 -3.10 -7.41 10.47
C LEU A 12 -4.47 -6.78 10.22
N THR A 13 -5.24 -7.30 9.27
CA THR A 13 -6.68 -7.04 9.24
C THR A 13 -7.40 -8.01 10.19
N ASP A 14 -8.59 -7.64 10.67
CA ASP A 14 -9.42 -8.54 11.47
C ASP A 14 -9.78 -9.84 10.72
N ASP A 15 -9.68 -9.84 9.40
CA ASP A 15 -9.87 -11.03 8.57
C ASP A 15 -8.71 -12.03 8.68
N VAL A 16 -7.47 -11.58 8.93
CA VAL A 16 -6.33 -12.50 9.12
C VAL A 16 -6.50 -13.33 10.39
N LYS A 17 -7.17 -12.79 11.42
CA LYS A 17 -7.50 -13.55 12.65
C LYS A 17 -8.41 -14.75 12.39
N LYS A 18 -9.09 -14.81 11.24
CA LYS A 18 -9.95 -15.93 10.84
C LYS A 18 -9.16 -17.08 10.23
N ILE A 19 -7.88 -16.90 9.90
CA ILE A 19 -7.01 -17.95 9.37
C ILE A 19 -6.48 -18.80 10.55
N PRO A 20 -6.68 -20.12 10.56
CA PRO A 20 -6.03 -21.01 11.52
C PRO A 20 -4.52 -20.80 11.62
N ASN A 21 -3.99 -20.86 12.83
CA ASN A 21 -2.60 -20.52 13.17
C ASN A 21 -2.17 -19.07 12.86
N SER A 22 -3.09 -18.18 12.48
CA SER A 22 -2.79 -16.75 12.30
C SER A 22 -2.12 -16.15 13.52
N ALA A 23 -2.57 -16.45 14.74
CA ALA A 23 -1.92 -15.96 15.96
C ALA A 23 -0.42 -16.33 16.05
N ALA A 24 -0.06 -17.54 15.60
CA ALA A 24 1.34 -17.98 15.59
C ALA A 24 2.15 -17.30 14.48
N LEU A 25 1.57 -17.12 13.29
CA LEU A 25 2.20 -16.38 12.19
C LEU A 25 2.39 -14.90 12.54
N ILE A 26 1.34 -14.27 13.10
CA ILE A 26 1.37 -12.89 13.59
C ILE A 26 2.48 -12.73 14.63
N GLU A 27 2.60 -13.66 15.58
CA GLU A 27 3.64 -13.60 16.59
C GLU A 27 5.04 -13.79 15.98
N LYS A 28 5.21 -14.76 15.07
CA LYS A 28 6.48 -15.03 14.38
C LYS A 28 6.96 -13.82 13.59
N TYR A 29 6.06 -13.10 12.93
CA TYR A 29 6.39 -11.98 12.05
C TYR A 29 6.12 -10.60 12.65
N ARG A 30 5.73 -10.53 13.93
CA ARG A 30 5.50 -9.27 14.67
C ARG A 30 6.68 -8.31 14.57
N ASN A 31 7.90 -8.86 14.58
CA ASN A 31 9.16 -8.11 14.54
C ASN A 31 9.89 -8.30 13.21
N PHE A 32 9.18 -8.64 12.13
CA PHE A 32 9.79 -8.77 10.82
C PHE A 32 10.29 -7.40 10.35
N ASN A 33 11.56 -7.32 9.99
CA ASN A 33 12.19 -6.09 9.51
C ASN A 33 12.31 -6.14 8.00
N ILE A 34 11.83 -5.11 7.32
CA ILE A 34 12.06 -4.91 5.89
C ILE A 34 13.33 -4.08 5.72
N GLU A 35 14.31 -4.64 5.03
CA GLU A 35 15.55 -3.95 4.67
C GLU A 35 15.43 -3.36 3.27
N TYR A 36 15.78 -2.09 3.11
CA TYR A 36 15.77 -1.45 1.80
C TYR A 36 16.90 -0.44 1.64
N ALA A 37 17.28 -0.22 0.38
CA ALA A 37 18.29 0.73 -0.03
C ALA A 37 17.65 1.90 -0.79
N ILE A 38 18.04 3.11 -0.41
CA ILE A 38 17.69 4.35 -1.11
C ILE A 38 18.95 5.07 -1.60
N SER A 39 18.79 5.85 -2.66
CA SER A 39 19.75 6.80 -3.18
C SER A 39 19.95 7.95 -2.20
N ASN A 40 20.91 8.83 -2.51
CA ASN A 40 21.14 10.03 -1.71
C ASN A 40 20.01 11.07 -1.84
N THR A 41 19.17 10.95 -2.88
CA THR A 41 17.98 11.80 -3.09
C THR A 41 16.72 11.20 -2.47
N GLY A 42 16.82 10.03 -1.83
CA GLY A 42 15.67 9.33 -1.25
C GLY A 42 14.93 8.43 -2.25
N GLU A 43 15.42 8.32 -3.49
CA GLU A 43 14.87 7.38 -4.47
C GLU A 43 15.14 5.95 -4.05
N PHE A 44 14.18 5.07 -4.25
CA PHE A 44 14.37 3.66 -3.98
C PHE A 44 15.31 2.99 -4.97
N LEU A 45 16.12 2.06 -4.46
CA LEU A 45 17.04 1.28 -5.27
C LEU A 45 16.67 -0.21 -5.26
N LYS A 46 16.56 -0.83 -4.08
CA LYS A 46 16.29 -2.27 -3.95
C LYS A 46 15.88 -2.68 -2.54
N LEU A 47 15.24 -3.84 -2.44
CA LEU A 47 15.02 -4.57 -1.19
C LEU A 47 16.24 -5.42 -0.82
N GLY A 48 16.62 -5.42 0.46
CA GLY A 48 17.75 -6.15 1.00
C GLY A 48 17.44 -7.61 1.33
N ASN A 49 16.22 -7.89 1.80
CA ASN A 49 15.81 -9.21 2.29
C ASN A 49 14.58 -9.79 1.58
N VAL A 50 14.48 -9.62 0.26
CA VAL A 50 13.38 -10.12 -0.60
C VAL A 50 13.04 -11.58 -0.32
N GLN A 51 14.06 -12.43 -0.19
CA GLN A 51 13.87 -13.86 0.00
C GLN A 51 13.12 -14.18 1.32
N GLN A 52 13.42 -13.46 2.40
CA GLN A 52 12.73 -13.63 3.69
C GLN A 52 11.27 -13.17 3.61
N ILE A 53 11.00 -12.11 2.84
CA ILE A 53 9.63 -11.63 2.61
C ILE A 53 8.83 -12.67 1.82
N ARG A 54 9.44 -13.27 0.79
CA ARG A 54 8.82 -14.36 0.02
C ARG A 54 8.50 -15.57 0.88
N GLU A 55 9.44 -16.00 1.72
CA GLU A 55 9.24 -17.12 2.65
C GLU A 55 8.09 -16.84 3.64
N MET A 56 8.04 -15.63 4.20
CA MET A 56 6.92 -15.21 5.06
C MET A 56 5.57 -15.28 4.33
N LEU A 57 5.50 -14.78 3.10
CA LEU A 57 4.28 -14.83 2.30
C LEU A 57 3.90 -16.27 1.93
N ALA A 58 4.85 -17.11 1.55
CA ALA A 58 4.61 -18.52 1.23
C ALA A 58 4.03 -19.25 2.45
N GLU A 59 4.60 -19.07 3.65
CA GLU A 59 4.05 -19.65 4.89
C GLU A 59 2.63 -19.14 5.21
N PHE A 60 2.33 -17.88 4.89
CA PHE A 60 0.99 -17.33 5.01
C PHE A 60 0.01 -18.04 4.05
N PHE A 61 0.41 -18.24 2.80
CA PHE A 61 -0.40 -18.98 1.83
C PHE A 61 -0.57 -20.45 2.21
N ASP A 62 0.46 -21.12 2.72
CA ASP A 62 0.35 -22.48 3.27
C ASP A 62 -0.72 -22.57 4.36
N ALA A 63 -0.77 -21.58 5.25
CA ALA A 63 -1.82 -21.50 6.26
C ALA A 63 -3.20 -21.23 5.64
N VAL A 64 -3.30 -20.42 4.58
CA VAL A 64 -4.56 -20.23 3.84
C VAL A 64 -5.00 -21.55 3.19
N TYR A 65 -4.13 -22.27 2.47
CA TYR A 65 -4.46 -23.56 1.85
C TYR A 65 -4.94 -24.60 2.85
N ALA A 66 -4.28 -24.70 4.01
CA ALA A 66 -4.69 -25.62 5.08
C ALA A 66 -6.12 -25.37 5.58
N THR A 67 -6.68 -24.20 5.31
CA THR A 67 -7.94 -23.68 5.86
C THR A 67 -8.98 -23.45 4.77
N ASN A 68 -8.55 -23.53 3.50
CA ASN A 68 -9.35 -23.44 2.29
C ASN A 68 -10.38 -24.58 2.13
N THR A 69 -10.51 -25.48 3.11
CA THR A 69 -11.58 -26.48 3.14
C THR A 69 -12.99 -25.87 3.28
N GLN A 70 -13.09 -24.57 3.61
CA GLN A 70 -14.35 -23.84 3.83
C GLN A 70 -14.53 -22.59 2.93
N THR A 71 -13.66 -22.37 1.94
CA THR A 71 -13.61 -21.11 1.18
C THR A 71 -14.14 -21.32 -0.25
N GLU A 72 -14.77 -20.27 -0.81
CA GLU A 72 -15.31 -20.28 -2.19
C GLU A 72 -14.24 -20.17 -3.28
N LEU A 73 -12.96 -19.99 -2.91
CA LEU A 73 -11.86 -19.82 -3.86
C LEU A 73 -11.22 -21.16 -4.22
N SER A 74 -11.06 -21.42 -5.52
CA SER A 74 -10.37 -22.61 -6.01
C SER A 74 -8.87 -22.56 -5.72
N ASP A 75 -8.23 -23.73 -5.60
CA ASP A 75 -6.78 -23.84 -5.40
C ASP A 75 -5.99 -23.15 -6.52
N ALA A 76 -6.51 -23.16 -7.75
CA ALA A 76 -5.91 -22.44 -8.88
C ALA A 76 -5.90 -20.91 -8.66
N VAL A 77 -6.97 -20.35 -8.10
CA VAL A 77 -7.03 -18.92 -7.77
C VAL A 77 -6.05 -18.57 -6.66
N LEU A 78 -5.97 -19.39 -5.61
CA LEU A 78 -5.01 -19.20 -4.53
C LEU A 78 -3.55 -19.26 -5.02
N LEU A 79 -3.22 -20.22 -5.89
CA LEU A 79 -1.88 -20.36 -6.46
C LEU A 79 -1.49 -19.14 -7.30
N ASN A 80 -2.42 -18.63 -8.11
CA ASN A 80 -2.18 -17.43 -8.89
C ASN A 80 -1.98 -16.19 -8.00
N LEU A 81 -2.74 -16.08 -6.89
CA LEU A 81 -2.56 -15.00 -5.91
C LEU A 81 -1.21 -15.09 -5.20
N GLU A 82 -0.81 -16.30 -4.81
CA GLU A 82 0.49 -16.57 -4.19
C GLU A 82 1.63 -16.17 -5.12
N GLN A 83 1.59 -16.61 -6.38
CA GLN A 83 2.59 -16.25 -7.39
C GLN A 83 2.66 -14.74 -7.62
N MET A 84 1.49 -14.07 -7.68
CA MET A 84 1.42 -12.62 -7.81
C MET A 84 2.07 -11.93 -6.59
N MET A 85 1.65 -12.28 -5.38
CA MET A 85 2.10 -11.60 -4.15
C MET A 85 3.56 -11.89 -3.80
N THR A 86 4.09 -13.05 -4.19
CA THR A 86 5.51 -13.40 -4.00
C THR A 86 6.41 -12.90 -5.14
N SER A 87 5.82 -12.37 -6.22
CA SER A 87 6.58 -11.82 -7.36
C SER A 87 7.43 -10.63 -6.94
N GLU A 88 8.59 -10.47 -7.58
CA GLU A 88 9.47 -9.31 -7.32
C GLU A 88 8.76 -7.99 -7.55
N THR A 89 7.93 -7.91 -8.59
CA THR A 89 7.17 -6.72 -8.95
C THR A 89 6.16 -6.35 -7.87
N TYR A 90 5.38 -7.31 -7.36
CA TYR A 90 4.44 -7.02 -6.28
C TYR A 90 5.16 -6.62 -4.99
N LEU A 91 6.25 -7.28 -4.64
CA LEU A 91 7.04 -6.92 -3.46
C LEU A 91 7.66 -5.52 -3.61
N THR A 92 8.13 -5.19 -4.82
CA THR A 92 8.80 -3.92 -5.10
C THR A 92 7.84 -2.76 -5.33
N GLU A 93 6.62 -3.00 -5.80
CA GLU A 93 5.63 -1.94 -6.03
C GLU A 93 4.58 -1.86 -4.91
N GLY A 94 4.19 -2.99 -4.34
CA GLY A 94 3.12 -3.11 -3.35
C GLY A 94 3.57 -2.80 -1.93
N ILE A 95 4.50 -3.60 -1.40
CA ILE A 95 5.09 -3.35 -0.07
C ILE A 95 5.81 -2.01 -0.07
N PHE A 96 6.46 -1.67 -1.19
CA PHE A 96 7.20 -0.43 -1.29
C PHE A 96 6.33 0.81 -1.45
N GLN A 97 5.07 0.71 -1.90
CA GLN A 97 4.19 1.88 -1.94
C GLN A 97 4.09 2.56 -0.57
N GLU A 98 4.13 1.80 0.52
CA GLU A 98 4.14 2.34 1.89
C GLU A 98 5.49 2.99 2.23
N LEU A 99 6.60 2.37 1.82
CA LEU A 99 7.94 2.92 2.02
C LEU A 99 8.18 4.19 1.17
N ARG A 100 7.60 4.27 -0.04
CA ARG A 100 7.62 5.47 -0.88
C ARG A 100 7.00 6.66 -0.17
N LEU A 101 6.02 6.45 0.71
CA LEU A 101 5.39 7.55 1.45
C LEU A 101 6.40 8.30 2.31
N PHE A 102 7.45 7.64 2.83
CA PHE A 102 8.50 8.31 3.58
C PHE A 102 9.28 9.30 2.74
N HIS A 103 9.50 8.98 1.47
CA HIS A 103 10.37 9.73 0.59
C HIS A 103 9.64 10.54 -0.47
N GLN A 104 8.31 10.40 -0.59
CA GLN A 104 7.51 10.93 -1.69
C GLN A 104 7.73 12.43 -1.94
N PHE A 105 7.90 13.20 -0.87
CA PHE A 105 8.04 14.65 -0.95
C PHE A 105 9.47 15.17 -0.77
N HIS A 106 10.45 14.27 -0.60
CA HIS A 106 11.84 14.68 -0.47
C HIS A 106 12.39 15.22 -1.80
N GLY A 107 13.23 16.26 -1.72
CA GLY A 107 13.99 16.77 -2.87
C GLY A 107 13.21 17.64 -3.86
N ASN A 108 11.93 17.91 -3.59
CA ASN A 108 11.09 18.77 -4.43
C ASN A 108 11.01 20.20 -3.87
N GLU A 109 10.70 21.14 -4.75
CA GLU A 109 10.38 22.53 -4.39
C GLU A 109 8.87 22.72 -4.31
N TYR A 110 8.41 23.44 -3.28
CA TYR A 110 6.99 23.64 -3.01
C TYR A 110 6.64 25.11 -2.84
N THR A 111 5.44 25.48 -3.29
CA THR A 111 4.86 26.80 -3.02
C THR A 111 3.98 26.73 -1.78
N LEU A 112 4.32 27.53 -0.77
CA LEU A 112 3.61 27.58 0.50
C LEU A 112 2.21 28.19 0.36
N ASP A 113 1.30 27.76 1.22
CA ASP A 113 -0.07 28.28 1.39
C ASP A 113 -0.88 28.31 0.07
N SER A 114 -0.54 27.41 -0.84
CA SER A 114 -1.20 27.23 -2.12
C SER A 114 -1.63 25.78 -2.30
N ARG A 115 -2.80 25.58 -2.90
CA ARG A 115 -3.26 24.26 -3.31
C ARG A 115 -2.94 24.07 -4.78
N GLN A 116 -2.10 23.08 -5.06
CA GLN A 116 -1.77 22.65 -6.42
C GLN A 116 -2.64 21.46 -6.79
N GLU A 117 -3.30 21.51 -7.94
CA GLU A 117 -4.07 20.39 -8.48
C GLU A 117 -3.37 19.88 -9.74
N TYR A 118 -3.28 18.56 -9.90
CA TYR A 118 -2.58 17.95 -11.02
C TYR A 118 -3.12 16.56 -11.35
N ASP A 119 -2.83 16.14 -12.56
CA ASP A 119 -3.13 14.81 -13.06
C ASP A 119 -1.91 13.91 -12.83
N THR A 120 -2.15 12.69 -12.36
CA THR A 120 -1.10 11.71 -12.08
C THR A 120 -1.57 10.31 -12.50
N GLN A 121 -0.69 9.34 -12.34
CA GLN A 121 -0.93 7.94 -12.68
C GLN A 121 -0.42 7.03 -11.55
N LEU A 122 -1.19 6.00 -11.24
CA LEU A 122 -0.84 4.96 -10.27
C LEU A 122 -0.48 3.67 -10.99
N ALA A 123 0.49 2.94 -10.45
CA ALA A 123 0.81 1.62 -10.95
C ALA A 123 -0.40 0.68 -10.84
N ASN A 124 -0.61 -0.16 -11.86
CA ASN A 124 -1.62 -1.19 -11.82
C ASN A 124 -1.08 -2.39 -11.03
N MET A 125 -1.53 -2.52 -9.78
CA MET A 125 -1.08 -3.58 -8.88
C MET A 125 -1.66 -4.95 -9.23
N LEU A 126 -2.78 -5.00 -9.97
CA LEU A 126 -3.45 -6.25 -10.36
C LEU A 126 -2.86 -6.85 -11.65
N ASP A 127 -2.34 -5.98 -12.51
CA ASP A 127 -1.60 -6.38 -13.71
C ASP A 127 -0.42 -5.41 -13.93
N PRO A 128 0.78 -5.76 -13.45
CA PRO A 128 1.94 -4.89 -13.58
C PRO A 128 2.38 -4.62 -15.02
N ALA A 129 1.97 -5.46 -15.97
CA ALA A 129 2.18 -5.23 -17.41
C ALA A 129 1.06 -4.39 -18.03
N GLY A 130 -0.01 -4.12 -17.28
CA GLY A 130 -1.16 -3.34 -17.70
C GLY A 130 -0.91 -1.84 -17.68
N ALA A 131 -1.86 -1.09 -18.26
CA ALA A 131 -1.83 0.37 -18.23
C ALA A 131 -1.95 0.89 -16.78
N PRO A 132 -1.29 2.01 -16.44
CA PRO A 132 -1.45 2.62 -15.13
C PRO A 132 -2.85 3.22 -14.96
N ILE A 133 -3.27 3.41 -13.70
CA ILE A 133 -4.57 3.97 -13.32
C ILE A 133 -4.45 5.50 -13.29
N PRO A 134 -5.19 6.25 -14.13
CA PRO A 134 -5.22 7.71 -14.05
C PRO A 134 -5.78 8.17 -12.70
N ALA A 135 -5.27 9.27 -12.16
CA ALA A 135 -5.74 9.83 -10.91
C ALA A 135 -5.69 11.36 -10.93
N LYS A 136 -6.63 12.00 -10.22
CA LYS A 136 -6.58 13.42 -9.88
C LYS A 136 -5.97 13.58 -8.50
N ALA A 137 -5.05 14.50 -8.33
CA ALA A 137 -4.40 14.76 -7.06
C ALA A 137 -4.39 16.24 -6.72
N SER A 138 -4.33 16.54 -5.43
CA SER A 138 -4.08 17.88 -4.93
C SER A 138 -3.08 17.87 -3.79
N LEU A 139 -2.21 18.87 -3.75
CA LEU A 139 -1.17 19.03 -2.76
C LEU A 139 -1.19 20.44 -2.19
N SER A 140 -1.06 20.57 -0.88
CA SER A 140 -0.87 21.85 -0.19
C SER A 140 0.23 21.74 0.85
N VAL A 141 1.01 22.80 1.01
CA VAL A 141 2.14 22.86 1.94
C VAL A 141 1.98 24.05 2.86
N GLY A 142 2.12 23.81 4.16
CA GLY A 142 2.11 24.84 5.20
C GLY A 142 3.31 24.73 6.14
N LEU A 143 3.68 25.87 6.74
CA LEU A 143 4.75 25.95 7.75
C LEU A 143 4.14 26.41 9.08
N PRO A 144 3.54 25.52 9.88
CA PRO A 144 2.97 25.91 11.19
C PRO A 144 4.01 26.48 12.14
N THR A 145 5.29 26.12 11.99
CA THR A 145 6.42 26.75 12.69
C THR A 145 7.61 26.86 11.73
N THR A 146 8.69 27.53 12.16
CA THR A 146 9.93 27.63 11.35
C THR A 146 10.67 26.31 11.20
N GLN A 147 10.36 25.29 12.02
CA GLN A 147 11.02 23.98 12.00
C GLN A 147 10.12 22.87 11.48
N ILE A 148 8.82 23.12 11.31
CA ILE A 148 7.84 22.09 10.93
C ILE A 148 7.18 22.48 9.62
N CYS A 149 7.22 21.55 8.67
CA CYS A 149 6.49 21.60 7.42
C CYS A 149 5.38 20.56 7.44
N VAL A 150 4.20 20.93 6.98
CA VAL A 150 3.05 20.03 6.82
C VAL A 150 2.69 19.99 5.35
N ILE A 151 2.73 18.81 4.76
CA ILE A 151 2.27 18.54 3.39
C ILE A 151 0.97 17.75 3.49
N GLU A 152 -0.09 18.26 2.89
CA GLU A 152 -1.36 17.57 2.73
C GLU A 152 -1.50 17.16 1.27
N HIS A 153 -1.72 15.87 1.03
CA HIS A 153 -1.87 15.30 -0.29
C HIS A 153 -3.18 14.51 -0.35
N ALA A 154 -4.01 14.80 -1.32
CA ALA A 154 -5.25 14.07 -1.59
C ALA A 154 -5.21 13.52 -3.01
N MET A 155 -5.72 12.31 -3.20
CA MET A 155 -5.71 11.64 -4.50
C MET A 155 -6.98 10.83 -4.69
N GLN A 156 -7.51 10.88 -5.91
CA GLN A 156 -8.68 10.13 -6.34
C GLN A 156 -8.36 9.43 -7.68
N PRO A 157 -8.13 8.11 -7.66
CA PRO A 157 -7.97 7.34 -8.89
C PRO A 157 -9.28 7.27 -9.68
N ASP A 158 -9.18 7.04 -10.98
CA ASP A 158 -10.34 6.88 -11.85
C ASP A 158 -11.09 5.58 -11.51
N SER A 159 -12.27 5.77 -10.91
CA SER A 159 -13.18 4.70 -10.50
C SER A 159 -13.58 3.76 -11.62
N ALA A 160 -13.82 4.26 -12.83
CA ALA A 160 -14.28 3.44 -13.95
C ALA A 160 -13.14 2.54 -14.44
N ILE A 161 -11.92 3.09 -14.51
CA ILE A 161 -10.73 2.33 -14.88
C ILE A 161 -10.40 1.27 -13.82
N MET A 162 -10.42 1.63 -12.52
CA MET A 162 -10.19 0.66 -11.43
C MET A 162 -11.21 -0.47 -11.45
N HIS A 163 -12.49 -0.15 -11.68
CA HIS A 163 -13.55 -1.13 -11.79
C HIS A 163 -13.26 -2.10 -12.94
N GLN A 164 -13.01 -1.58 -14.13
CA GLN A 164 -12.73 -2.40 -15.32
C GLN A 164 -11.51 -3.32 -15.09
N MET A 165 -10.41 -2.79 -14.54
CA MET A 165 -9.21 -3.57 -14.22
C MET A 165 -9.50 -4.68 -13.20
N THR A 166 -10.32 -4.40 -12.19
CA THR A 166 -10.72 -5.41 -11.19
C THR A 166 -11.50 -6.54 -11.84
N LEU A 167 -12.43 -6.22 -12.75
CA LEU A 167 -13.19 -7.23 -13.49
C LEU A 167 -12.30 -8.09 -14.37
N ASP A 168 -11.38 -7.45 -15.10
CA ASP A 168 -10.48 -8.16 -16.01
C ASP A 168 -9.53 -9.07 -15.22
N PHE A 169 -9.06 -8.62 -14.06
CA PHE A 169 -8.31 -9.44 -13.13
C PHE A 169 -9.12 -10.66 -12.66
N VAL A 170 -10.35 -10.48 -12.15
CA VAL A 170 -11.19 -11.58 -11.68
C VAL A 170 -11.52 -12.58 -12.80
N LYS A 171 -11.79 -12.10 -14.01
CA LYS A 171 -12.00 -12.97 -15.18
C LYS A 171 -10.77 -13.79 -15.50
N LYS A 172 -9.58 -13.16 -15.51
CA LYS A 172 -8.30 -13.84 -15.76
C LYS A 172 -8.04 -14.91 -14.70
N MET A 173 -8.28 -14.59 -13.44
CA MET A 173 -8.05 -15.49 -12.31
C MET A 173 -9.01 -16.68 -12.27
N SER A 174 -10.24 -16.49 -12.75
CA SER A 174 -11.26 -17.54 -12.82
C SER A 174 -11.24 -18.36 -14.12
N GLU A 175 -10.21 -18.19 -14.96
CA GLU A 175 -10.14 -18.80 -16.30
C GLU A 175 -11.38 -18.50 -17.17
N GLY A 176 -12.04 -17.35 -16.91
CA GLY A 176 -13.29 -16.96 -17.55
C GLY A 176 -14.54 -17.69 -17.04
N ALA A 177 -14.44 -18.53 -16.01
CA ALA A 177 -15.58 -19.25 -15.43
C ALA A 177 -16.58 -18.32 -14.73
N ILE A 178 -16.12 -17.17 -14.22
CA ILE A 178 -17.02 -16.15 -13.65
C ILE A 178 -17.60 -15.33 -14.80
N THR A 179 -18.86 -15.63 -15.14
CA THR A 179 -19.69 -14.79 -16.00
C THR A 179 -20.06 -13.53 -15.22
N VAL A 180 -19.43 -12.42 -15.56
CA VAL A 180 -19.59 -11.16 -14.83
C VAL A 180 -20.89 -10.44 -15.24
N GLU A 181 -22.02 -11.14 -15.23
CA GLU A 181 -23.29 -10.71 -15.81
C GLU A 181 -24.00 -9.58 -15.02
N ASN A 182 -23.44 -9.10 -13.91
CA ASN A 182 -23.97 -7.95 -13.15
C ASN A 182 -22.92 -6.88 -12.77
N SER A 183 -21.71 -6.93 -13.32
CA SER A 183 -20.63 -6.04 -12.90
C SER A 183 -20.83 -4.56 -13.19
N GLY A 184 -21.57 -4.19 -14.22
CA GLY A 184 -21.73 -2.79 -14.63
C GLY A 184 -22.40 -1.86 -13.60
N LYS A 185 -22.77 -2.39 -12.42
CA LYS A 185 -23.34 -1.64 -11.29
C LYS A 185 -22.42 -1.52 -10.08
N VAL A 186 -21.29 -2.22 -10.04
CA VAL A 186 -20.40 -2.19 -8.87
C VAL A 186 -19.69 -0.84 -8.84
N GLN A 187 -20.18 0.09 -8.04
CA GLN A 187 -19.56 1.40 -7.88
C GLN A 187 -18.33 1.26 -7.00
N PHE A 188 -17.15 1.50 -7.57
CA PHE A 188 -15.89 1.61 -6.86
C PHE A 188 -15.50 3.09 -6.72
N ASP A 189 -15.28 3.58 -5.50
CA ASP A 189 -14.70 4.90 -5.25
C ASP A 189 -13.57 4.75 -4.24
N VAL A 190 -12.40 5.28 -4.58
CA VAL A 190 -11.24 5.29 -3.68
C VAL A 190 -10.79 6.71 -3.51
N ARG A 191 -10.64 7.14 -2.26
CA ARG A 191 -10.13 8.46 -1.92
C ARG A 191 -9.02 8.31 -0.90
N ASP A 192 -7.85 8.77 -1.29
CA ASP A 192 -6.69 8.82 -0.43
C ASP A 192 -6.47 10.24 0.06
N LYS A 193 -6.20 10.38 1.35
CA LYS A 193 -5.73 11.60 1.99
C LYS A 193 -4.51 11.25 2.82
N GLY A 194 -3.49 12.09 2.74
CA GLY A 194 -2.28 11.95 3.52
C GLY A 194 -1.87 13.29 4.09
N ARG A 195 -1.43 13.30 5.33
CA ARG A 195 -0.82 14.42 6.02
C ARG A 195 0.56 14.00 6.49
N PHE A 196 1.56 14.73 6.03
CA PHE A 196 2.97 14.40 6.20
C PHE A 196 3.63 15.57 6.93
N ILE A 197 4.19 15.32 8.11
CA ILE A 197 4.86 16.32 8.92
C ILE A 197 6.36 16.11 8.81
N TYR A 198 7.07 17.12 8.32
CA TYR A 198 8.51 17.10 8.13
C TYR A 198 9.22 18.09 9.05
N HIS A 199 10.41 17.73 9.50
CA HIS A 199 11.33 18.67 10.13
C HIS A 199 12.09 19.44 9.04
N VAL A 200 11.87 20.75 8.92
CA VAL A 200 12.36 21.59 7.81
C VAL A 200 13.87 21.50 7.66
N ARG A 201 14.62 21.58 8.76
CA ARG A 201 16.09 21.65 8.70
C ARG A 201 16.73 20.32 8.29
N SER A 202 16.17 19.20 8.75
CA SER A 202 16.74 17.88 8.45
C SER A 202 16.10 17.22 7.24
N GLY A 203 14.94 17.71 6.82
CA GLY A 203 14.09 17.12 5.79
C GLY A 203 13.41 15.84 6.23
N TRP A 204 13.62 15.32 7.44
CA TRP A 204 13.07 14.03 7.86
C TRP A 204 11.58 14.09 8.12
N LEU A 205 10.86 13.05 7.67
CA LEU A 205 9.46 12.82 8.03
C LEU A 205 9.36 12.48 9.51
N ILE A 206 8.64 13.30 10.26
CA ILE A 206 8.35 13.13 11.69
C ILE A 206 7.09 12.29 11.86
N GLU A 207 6.03 12.60 11.10
CA GLU A 207 4.74 11.94 11.26
C GLU A 207 4.04 11.81 9.91
N LEU A 208 3.37 10.68 9.72
CA LEU A 208 2.47 10.40 8.61
C LEU A 208 1.11 10.00 9.17
N ASP A 209 0.08 10.66 8.69
CA ASP A 209 -1.31 10.20 8.80
C ASP A 209 -1.86 9.97 7.40
N LYS A 210 -2.15 8.73 7.04
CA LYS A 210 -2.78 8.37 5.76
C LYS A 210 -4.15 7.74 6.02
N HIS A 211 -5.12 8.20 5.27
CA HIS A 211 -6.51 7.79 5.32
C HIS A 211 -6.96 7.39 3.92
N ARG A 212 -7.41 6.15 3.77
CA ARG A 212 -8.02 5.64 2.54
C ARG A 212 -9.47 5.32 2.82
N LEU A 213 -10.36 5.97 2.09
CA LEU A 213 -11.77 5.61 2.04
C LEU A 213 -12.00 4.81 0.76
N THR A 214 -12.41 3.56 0.91
CA THR A 214 -12.84 2.71 -0.19
C THR A 214 -14.34 2.52 -0.10
N SER A 215 -15.07 2.74 -1.18
CA SER A 215 -16.48 2.41 -1.29
C SER A 215 -16.72 1.42 -2.42
N ILE A 216 -17.43 0.34 -2.10
CA ILE A 216 -17.84 -0.70 -3.04
C ILE A 216 -19.34 -0.89 -2.85
N GLU A 217 -20.15 -0.54 -3.85
CA GLU A 217 -21.63 -0.64 -3.81
C GLU A 217 -22.27 0.04 -2.58
N GLY A 218 -21.70 1.18 -2.17
CA GLY A 218 -22.18 1.92 -0.99
C GLY A 218 -21.74 1.33 0.35
N GLN A 219 -21.16 0.13 0.38
CA GLN A 219 -20.37 -0.31 1.53
C GLN A 219 -19.11 0.53 1.59
N LYS A 220 -18.73 0.97 2.78
CA LYS A 220 -17.55 1.81 3.00
C LYS A 220 -16.59 1.09 3.91
N ARG A 221 -15.33 1.08 3.50
CA ARG A 221 -14.20 0.66 4.30
C ARG A 221 -13.28 1.86 4.51
N ASP A 222 -12.92 2.06 5.75
CA ASP A 222 -12.08 3.16 6.20
C ASP A 222 -10.78 2.55 6.72
N ASP A 223 -9.69 2.79 5.99
CA ASP A 223 -8.35 2.31 6.34
C ASP A 223 -7.48 3.50 6.77
N PHE A 224 -6.82 3.34 7.91
CA PHE A 224 -5.98 4.37 8.50
C PHE A 224 -4.58 3.84 8.82
N ILE A 225 -3.57 4.58 8.40
CA ILE A 225 -2.16 4.32 8.70
C ILE A 225 -1.61 5.57 9.39
N LYS A 226 -1.15 5.41 10.63
CA LYS A 226 -0.38 6.44 11.34
C LYS A 226 1.00 5.92 11.66
N MET A 227 2.00 6.69 11.27
CA MET A 227 3.40 6.40 11.56
C MET A 227 4.05 7.64 12.16
N ARG A 228 4.94 7.43 13.13
CA ARG A 228 5.72 8.50 13.74
C ARG A 228 7.15 8.04 13.86
N LEU A 229 8.08 8.87 13.42
CA LEU A 229 9.49 8.71 13.72
C LEU A 229 9.70 9.04 15.19
N LEU A 230 10.31 8.13 15.93
CA LEU A 230 10.70 8.32 17.33
C LEU A 230 12.21 8.48 17.37
N ASP A 231 12.73 9.44 18.12
CA ASP A 231 14.16 9.48 18.43
C ASP A 231 14.49 8.37 19.45
N ASN A 232 15.78 8.11 19.70
CA ASN A 232 16.24 7.02 20.57
C ASN A 232 15.72 7.12 22.02
N ASP A 233 15.29 8.30 22.46
CA ASP A 233 14.67 8.56 23.76
C ASP A 233 13.13 8.56 23.71
N GLY A 234 12.54 8.26 22.55
CA GLY A 234 11.10 8.28 22.31
C GLY A 234 10.51 9.66 22.09
N SER A 235 11.34 10.71 21.95
CA SER A 235 10.89 12.08 21.72
C SER A 235 10.93 12.50 20.24
N PHE A 236 9.91 13.25 19.83
CA PHE A 236 9.86 14.21 18.71
C PHE A 236 8.65 15.12 18.92
#